data_AF-A0A7G6S805-F1
#
_entry.id   AF-A0A7G6S805-F1
#
_cell.length_a   1.000
_cell.length_b   1.000
_cell.length_c   1.000
_cell.angle_alpha   90.00
_cell.angle_beta   90.00
_cell.angle_gamma   90.00
#
_symmetry.space_group_name_H-M   'P 1'
#
loop_
_entity.id
_entity.type
_entity.pdbx_description
1 polymer ?
#
loop_
_entity_poly.entity_id
_entity_poly.type
_entity_poly.pdbx_seq_one_letter_code
_entity_poly.pdbx_strand_id
1 'polypeptide(L)'
;MQEIHLFELASRQAEWLSVRQATISGNVANANTPGFKARDVEPFKDVLEQTQLTMTATNSKHLEINASGIAATALRKDEVTEQNHSKNTVSLESEMVKSGEINREFALNTSIVKAFHRMMLSAVKA
;
A
#
# COMPACT_ATOMS: atom_id res chain seq x y z
N MET A 1 15.78 10.19 -21.75
CA MET A 1 16.00 9.17 -20.71
C MET A 1 14.69 9.04 -19.95
N GLN A 2 14.09 7.84 -19.87
CA GLN A 2 12.94 7.63 -18.98
C GLN A 2 13.40 7.95 -17.56
N GLU A 3 12.68 8.82 -16.86
CA GLU A 3 13.01 9.11 -15.47
C GLU A 3 12.84 7.86 -14.61
N ILE A 4 13.80 7.62 -13.73
CA ILE A 4 13.72 6.52 -12.76
C ILE A 4 12.69 6.92 -11.71
N HIS A 5 11.41 6.66 -11.96
CA HIS A 5 10.30 6.95 -11.03
C HIS A 5 10.31 6.09 -9.75
N LEU A 6 11.32 5.23 -9.56
CA LEU A 6 11.39 4.34 -8.42
C LEU A 6 11.44 5.09 -7.08
N PHE A 7 12.25 6.14 -6.97
CA PHE A 7 12.38 6.87 -5.70
C PHE A 7 11.09 7.59 -5.32
N GLU A 8 10.38 8.10 -6.33
CA GLU A 8 9.06 8.70 -6.13
C GLU A 8 8.04 7.65 -5.68
N LEU A 9 7.98 6.49 -6.35
CA LEU A 9 7.10 5.39 -5.95
C LEU A 9 7.41 4.87 -4.54
N ALA A 10 8.70 4.73 -4.20
CA ALA A 10 9.15 4.35 -2.89
C ALA A 10 8.73 5.39 -1.82
N SER A 11 8.83 6.69 -2.12
CA SER A 11 8.35 7.75 -1.24
C SER A 11 6.84 7.67 -1.01
N ARG A 12 6.06 7.54 -2.09
CA ARG A 12 4.60 7.39 -2.02
C ARG A 12 4.18 6.16 -1.24
N GLN A 13 4.87 5.03 -1.42
CA GLN A 13 4.61 3.82 -0.65
C GLN A 13 4.94 4.02 0.84
N ALA A 14 6.03 4.72 1.17
CA ALA A 14 6.39 5.02 2.55
C ALA A 14 5.35 5.92 3.23
N GLU A 15 4.86 6.94 2.54
CA GLU A 15 3.76 7.80 3.01
C GLU A 15 2.48 6.99 3.25
N TRP A 16 2.10 6.12 2.31
CA TRP A 16 0.95 5.22 2.46
C TRP A 16 1.10 4.31 3.69
N LEU A 17 2.29 3.72 3.89
CA LEU A 17 2.58 2.89 5.06
C LEU A 17 2.46 3.68 6.37
N SER A 18 2.87 4.96 6.40
CA SER A 18 2.71 5.82 7.57
C SER A 18 1.23 6.07 7.91
N VAL A 19 0.39 6.30 6.89
CA VAL A 19 -1.06 6.47 7.08
C VAL A 19 -1.69 5.18 7.60
N ARG A 20 -1.29 4.03 7.06
CA ARG A 20 -1.75 2.72 7.54
C ARG A 20 -1.33 2.46 8.98
N GLN A 21 -0.08 2.76 9.34
CA GLN A 21 0.41 2.65 10.72
C GLN A 21 -0.40 3.51 11.70
N ALA A 22 -0.71 4.75 11.33
CA ALA A 22 -1.54 5.63 12.16
C ALA A 22 -2.96 5.07 12.34
N THR A 23 -3.52 4.47 11.29
CA THR A 23 -4.85 3.85 11.31
C THR A 23 -4.89 2.64 12.24
N ILE A 24 -3.93 1.72 12.13
CA ILE A 24 -3.80 0.55 13.02
C ILE A 24 -3.56 0.99 14.47
N SER A 25 -2.71 2.00 14.69
CA SER A 25 -2.48 2.56 16.03
C SER A 25 -3.77 3.14 16.62
N GLY A 26 -4.60 3.78 15.80
CA GLY A 26 -5.93 4.26 16.17
C GLY A 26 -6.88 3.13 16.56
N ASN A 27 -6.87 2.00 15.85
CA ASN A 27 -7.66 0.83 16.22
C ASN A 27 -7.22 0.25 17.57
N VAL A 28 -5.90 0.09 17.77
CA VAL A 28 -5.33 -0.40 19.04
C VAL A 28 -5.72 0.51 20.20
N ALA A 29 -5.63 1.83 20.03
CA ALA A 29 -6.05 2.79 21.05
C ALA A 29 -7.54 2.69 21.41
N ASN A 30 -8.38 2.26 20.46
CA ASN A 30 -9.83 2.10 20.62
C ASN A 30 -10.26 0.63 20.85
N ALA A 31 -9.32 -0.27 21.15
CA ALA A 31 -9.62 -1.69 21.34
C ALA A 31 -10.60 -1.98 22.50
N ASN A 32 -10.72 -1.06 23.47
CA ASN A 32 -11.66 -1.19 24.58
C ASN A 32 -12.89 -0.27 24.46
N THR A 33 -13.08 0.39 23.32
CA THR A 33 -14.19 1.32 23.10
C THR A 33 -15.43 0.56 22.61
N PRO A 34 -16.55 0.54 23.37
CA PRO A 34 -17.76 -0.16 22.96
C PRO A 34 -18.31 0.36 21.62
N GLY A 35 -18.73 -0.55 20.74
CA GLY A 35 -19.28 -0.19 19.42
C GLY A 35 -18.28 0.41 18.41
N PHE A 36 -16.98 0.42 18.72
CA PHE A 36 -15.96 0.86 17.78
C PHE A 36 -15.83 -0.11 16.59
N LYS A 37 -15.52 0.44 15.42
CA LYS A 37 -15.32 -0.32 14.19
C LYS A 37 -13.89 -0.13 13.71
N ALA A 38 -13.17 -1.23 13.58
CA ALA A 38 -11.83 -1.24 13.01
C ALA A 38 -11.84 -0.65 11.59
N ARG A 39 -10.78 0.08 11.27
CA ARG A 39 -10.56 0.67 9.95
C ARG A 39 -9.21 0.19 9.41
N ASP A 40 -9.07 0.06 8.10
CA ASP A 40 -7.79 -0.14 7.44
C ASP A 40 -7.71 0.75 6.21
N VAL A 41 -6.50 0.93 5.69
CA VAL A 41 -6.24 1.69 4.47
C VAL A 41 -6.33 0.75 3.28
N GLU A 42 -6.86 1.25 2.16
CA GLU A 42 -6.91 0.51 0.90
C GLU A 42 -5.50 0.04 0.48
N PRO A 43 -5.34 -1.20 -0.02
CA PRO A 43 -4.03 -1.72 -0.40
C PRO A 43 -3.31 -0.82 -1.40
N PHE A 44 -2.01 -0.60 -1.20
CA PHE A 44 -1.20 0.25 -2.07
C PHE A 44 -1.26 -0.15 -3.55
N LYS A 45 -1.35 -1.46 -3.84
CA LYS A 45 -1.46 -1.97 -5.22
C LYS A 45 -2.72 -1.43 -5.92
N ASP A 46 -3.84 -1.32 -5.20
CA ASP A 46 -5.13 -0.92 -5.76
C ASP A 46 -5.13 0.60 -6.03
N VAL A 47 -4.46 1.37 -5.16
CA VAL A 47 -4.19 2.81 -5.37
C VAL A 47 -3.31 3.04 -6.61
N LEU A 48 -2.32 2.17 -6.82
CA LEU A 48 -1.46 2.23 -8.01
C LEU A 48 -2.23 1.83 -9.28
N GLU A 49 -3.08 0.81 -9.23
CA GLU A 49 -3.90 0.36 -10.35
C GLU A 49 -4.97 1.37 -10.77
N GLN A 50 -5.53 2.15 -9.82
CA GLN A 50 -6.40 3.30 -10.13
C GLN A 50 -5.66 4.41 -10.89
N THR A 51 -4.34 4.47 -10.78
CA THR A 51 -3.49 5.32 -11.62
C THR A 51 -3.29 4.61 -12.96
N GLN A 52 -4.37 4.45 -13.74
CA GLN A 52 -4.38 3.71 -14.99
C GLN A 52 -3.27 4.23 -15.93
N LEU A 53 -2.13 3.53 -15.97
CA LEU A 53 -1.10 3.75 -16.97
C LEU A 53 -1.69 3.35 -18.32
N THR A 54 -2.19 4.34 -19.06
CA THR A 54 -2.62 4.12 -20.43
C THR A 54 -1.38 3.79 -21.25
N MET A 55 -1.25 2.53 -21.64
CA MET A 55 -0.16 2.09 -22.52
C MET A 55 -0.34 2.74 -23.89
N THR A 56 0.41 3.81 -24.16
CA THR A 56 0.52 4.39 -25.51
C THR A 56 1.54 3.59 -26.30
N ALA A 57 1.11 2.98 -27.41
CA ALA A 57 2.01 2.41 -28.39
C ALA A 57 2.85 3.54 -29.01
N THR A 58 4.15 3.54 -28.75
CA THR A 58 5.08 4.53 -29.31
C THR A 58 5.40 4.28 -30.80
N ASN A 59 4.99 3.14 -31.33
CA ASN A 59 5.16 2.76 -32.72
C ASN A 59 3.99 1.86 -33.18
N SER A 60 3.57 1.99 -34.43
CA SER A 60 2.47 1.21 -35.02
C SER A 60 2.74 -0.30 -35.14
N LYS A 61 3.97 -0.75 -34.84
CA LYS A 61 4.34 -2.18 -34.74
C LYS A 61 4.38 -2.72 -33.31
N HIS A 62 4.11 -1.91 -32.30
CA HIS A 62 4.03 -2.38 -30.91
C HIS A 62 2.66 -3.00 -30.62
N LEU A 63 2.61 -3.93 -29.66
CA LEU A 63 1.38 -4.59 -29.25
C LEU A 63 0.46 -3.59 -28.52
N GLU A 64 -0.69 -3.29 -29.10
CA GLU A 64 -1.79 -2.61 -28.42
C GLU A 64 -2.60 -3.64 -27.62
N ILE A 65 -2.64 -3.49 -26.30
CA ILE A 65 -3.59 -4.22 -25.45
C ILE A 65 -4.67 -3.22 -25.05
N ASN A 66 -5.86 -3.37 -25.65
CA ASN A 66 -7.02 -2.54 -25.32
C ASN A 66 -7.61 -3.00 -23.97
N ALA A 67 -7.28 -2.29 -22.90
CA ALA A 67 -7.90 -2.47 -21.59
C ALA A 67 -9.17 -1.61 -21.49
N SER A 68 -10.25 -2.04 -22.14
CA SER A 68 -11.60 -1.52 -21.85
C SER A 68 -12.26 -2.39 -20.80
N GLY A 69 -12.41 -1.87 -19.58
CA GLY A 69 -13.14 -2.58 -18.51
C GLY A 69 -12.99 -1.95 -17.13
N ILE A 70 -13.62 -0.78 -16.92
CA ILE A 70 -13.76 -0.14 -15.61
C ILE A 70 -15.10 -0.60 -14.99
N ALA A 71 -15.06 -1.15 -13.78
CA ALA A 71 -16.09 -1.09 -12.73
C ALA A 71 -15.60 -1.96 -11.55
N ALA A 72 -15.63 -1.62 -10.26
CA ALA A 72 -16.19 -0.49 -9.55
C ALA A 72 -15.40 -0.32 -8.23
N THR A 73 -15.31 0.91 -7.75
CA THR A 73 -14.77 1.26 -6.44
C THR A 73 -15.66 0.70 -5.32
N ALA A 74 -15.09 -0.15 -4.48
CA ALA A 74 -15.69 -0.54 -3.21
C ALA A 74 -14.62 -0.47 -2.12
N LEU A 75 -14.82 0.45 -1.17
CA LEU A 75 -14.16 0.35 0.13
C LEU A 75 -14.48 -1.03 0.70
N ARG A 76 -13.47 -1.90 0.84
CA ARG A 76 -13.65 -3.20 1.46
C ARG A 76 -14.02 -2.97 2.91
N LYS A 77 -15.30 -3.19 3.22
CA LYS A 77 -15.75 -3.37 4.59
C LYS A 77 -15.16 -4.71 5.02
N ASP A 78 -14.18 -4.70 5.91
CA ASP A 78 -13.62 -5.94 6.45
C ASP A 78 -14.78 -6.85 6.87
N GLU A 79 -14.79 -8.06 6.30
CA GLU A 79 -15.70 -9.13 6.66
C GLU A 79 -15.46 -9.37 8.16
N VAL A 80 -16.48 -9.09 8.97
CA VAL A 80 -16.34 -8.96 10.42
C VAL A 80 -15.89 -10.29 11.01
N THR A 81 -14.58 -10.43 11.22
CA THR A 81 -14.01 -11.51 12.03
C THR A 81 -14.36 -11.22 13.48
N GLU A 82 -15.42 -11.88 13.92
CA GLU A 82 -15.93 -11.98 15.29
C GLU A 82 -16.35 -10.65 15.95
N GLN A 83 -17.66 -10.49 16.14
CA GLN A 83 -18.17 -9.48 17.05
C GLN A 83 -17.87 -9.94 18.48
N ASN A 84 -16.97 -9.25 19.16
CA ASN A 84 -16.87 -9.36 20.61
C ASN A 84 -18.24 -9.04 21.22
N HIS A 85 -18.58 -9.64 22.37
CA HIS A 85 -19.85 -9.42 23.08
C HIS A 85 -20.18 -7.91 23.31
N SER A 86 -19.17 -7.03 23.26
CA SER A 86 -19.26 -5.57 23.36
C SER A 86 -19.61 -4.84 22.04
N LYS A 87 -19.89 -5.55 20.94
CA LYS A 87 -20.08 -4.99 19.59
C LYS A 87 -18.86 -4.22 19.04
N ASN A 88 -17.68 -4.42 19.63
CA ASN A 88 -16.41 -3.93 19.07
C ASN A 88 -15.88 -4.94 18.06
N THR A 89 -15.39 -4.47 16.91
CA THR A 89 -14.80 -5.31 15.85
C THR A 89 -13.27 -5.28 15.83
N VAL A 90 -12.62 -4.62 16.79
CA VAL A 90 -11.16 -4.61 16.93
C VAL A 90 -10.70 -5.88 17.65
N SER A 91 -9.82 -6.65 17.03
CA SER A 91 -9.03 -7.72 17.67
C SER A 91 -7.60 -7.24 17.82
N LEU A 92 -7.11 -7.15 19.05
CA LEU A 92 -5.77 -6.65 19.34
C LEU A 92 -4.69 -7.54 18.69
N GLU A 93 -4.91 -8.85 18.69
CA GLU A 93 -4.01 -9.83 18.09
C GLU A 93 -3.87 -9.59 16.58
N SER A 94 -5.00 -9.36 15.90
CA SER A 94 -5.00 -9.05 14.47
C SER A 94 -4.29 -7.72 14.16
N GLU A 95 -4.56 -6.67 14.95
CA GLU A 95 -3.92 -5.37 14.75
C GLU A 95 -2.39 -5.42 15.01
N MET A 96 -1.93 -6.27 15.95
CA MET A 96 -0.51 -6.49 16.18
C MET A 96 0.16 -7.23 15.02
N VAL A 97 -0.51 -8.20 14.40
CA VAL A 97 -0.02 -8.86 13.18
C VAL A 97 0.12 -7.83 12.04
N LYS A 98 -0.91 -7.02 11.80
CA LYS A 98 -0.87 -5.94 10.79
C LYS A 98 0.27 -4.94 11.06
N SER A 99 0.53 -4.58 12.32
CA SER A 99 1.67 -3.73 12.68
C SER A 99 3.02 -4.38 12.36
N GLY A 100 3.15 -5.70 12.53
CA GLY A 100 4.35 -6.44 12.13
C GLY A 100 4.56 -6.43 10.62
N GLU A 101 3.47 -6.57 9.85
CA GLU A 101 3.51 -6.50 8.38
C GLU A 101 3.96 -5.11 7.89
N ILE A 102 3.43 -4.04 8.48
CA ILE A 102 3.83 -2.66 8.15
C ILE A 102 5.34 -2.46 8.35
N ASN A 103 5.89 -2.94 9.47
CA ASN A 103 7.33 -2.87 9.74
C ASN A 103 8.14 -3.62 8.69
N ARG A 104 7.68 -4.81 8.28
CA ARG A 104 8.33 -5.61 7.22
C ARG A 104 8.32 -4.86 5.88
N GLU A 105 7.21 -4.21 5.54
CA GLU A 105 7.05 -3.46 4.30
C GLU A 105 7.94 -2.20 4.25
N PHE A 106 8.05 -1.45 5.36
CA PHE A 106 9.00 -0.34 5.48
C PHE A 106 10.46 -0.80 5.30
N ALA A 107 10.82 -1.92 5.91
CA ALA A 107 12.17 -2.48 5.79
C ALA A 107 12.48 -2.86 4.34
N LEU A 108 11.52 -3.48 3.64
CA LEU A 108 11.64 -3.84 2.23
C LEU A 108 11.81 -2.59 1.35
N ASN A 109 10.94 -1.59 1.49
CA ASN A 109 11.04 -0.33 0.74
C ASN A 109 12.42 0.31 0.91
N THR A 110 12.89 0.44 2.16
CA THR A 110 14.22 0.96 2.46
C THR A 110 15.34 0.15 1.80
N SER A 111 15.20 -1.18 1.77
CA SER A 111 16.19 -2.06 1.14
C SER A 111 16.27 -1.85 -0.39
N ILE A 112 15.12 -1.65 -1.05
CA ILE A 112 15.03 -1.35 -2.48
C ILE A 112 15.70 -0.01 -2.79
N VAL A 113 15.34 1.05 -2.06
CA VAL A 113 15.94 2.38 -2.22
C VAL A 113 17.47 2.32 -2.07
N LYS A 114 17.96 1.61 -1.04
CA LYS A 114 19.41 1.42 -0.82
C LYS A 114 20.09 0.68 -1.98
N ALA A 115 19.47 -0.36 -2.52
CA ALA A 115 20.03 -1.13 -3.62
C ALA A 115 20.18 -0.29 -4.89
N PHE A 116 19.14 0.46 -5.27
CA PHE A 116 19.18 1.32 -6.45
C PHE A 116 20.11 2.53 -6.27
N HIS A 117 20.17 3.09 -5.07
CA HIS A 117 21.13 4.15 -4.77
C HIS A 117 22.58 3.66 -4.94
N ARG A 118 22.91 2.45 -4.47
CA ARG A 118 24.24 1.85 -4.70
C ARG A 118 24.52 1.63 -6.19
N MET A 119 23.53 1.17 -6.96
CA MET A 119 23.65 1.00 -8.41
C MET A 119 23.95 2.33 -9.11
N MET A 120 23.22 3.40 -8.77
CA MET A 120 23.48 4.76 -9.28
C MET A 120 24.89 5.24 -8.96
N LEU A 121 25.35 5.08 -7.71
CA LEU A 121 26.70 5.46 -7.33
C LEU A 121 27.77 4.64 -8.07
N SER A 122 27.52 3.37 -8.33
CA SER A 122 28.46 2.53 -9.10
C SER A 122 28.58 2.98 -10.56
N ALA A 123 27.47 3.42 -11.17
CA ALA A 123 27.46 3.90 -12.55
C ALA A 123 28.17 5.26 -12.72
N VAL A 124 28.12 6.13 -11.71
CA VAL A 124 28.79 7.45 -11.72
C VAL A 124 30.31 7.34 -11.47
N LYS A 125 30.76 6.24 -10.86
CA LYS A 125 32.16 6.04 -10.52
C LYS A 125 32.99 5.40 -11.67
N ALA A 126 32.33 4.96 -12.74
CA ALA A 126 32.93 4.45 -13.97
C ALA A 126 33.05 5.57 -15.01
#